data_AF-A0A2M7EI87-F1
#
_entry.id   AF-A0A2M7EI87-F1
#
_cell.length_a   1.000
_cell.length_b   1.000
_cell.length_c   1.000
_cell.angle_alpha   90.00
_cell.angle_beta   90.00
_cell.angle_gamma   90.00
#
_symmetry.space_group_name_H-M   'P 1'
#
loop_
_entity.id
_entity.type
_entity.pdbx_description
1 polymer ?
#
loop_
_entity_poly.entity_id
_entity_poly.type
_entity_poly.pdbx_seq_one_letter_code
_entity_poly.pdbx_strand_id
1 'polypeptide(L)'
;MDSITKSHLKSFIEKIGFSEKIKETDQFEYFVTYSILSHEVNSIISKNELENMSTGKSKGIDAIAFCINDKIVFNSEDIDDFDGQTLNVDVYFFQ
;
A
#
# COMPACT_ATOMS: atom_id res chain seq x y z
N MET A 1 -14.46 -3.75 -14.44
CA MET A 1 -14.13 -4.98 -13.68
C MET A 1 -15.20 -6.02 -13.88
N ASP A 2 -14.80 -7.26 -14.11
CA ASP A 2 -15.70 -8.42 -14.12
C ASP A 2 -16.20 -8.76 -12.70
N SER A 3 -17.14 -9.69 -12.63
CA SER A 3 -17.80 -10.08 -11.37
C SER A 3 -16.83 -10.68 -10.35
N ILE A 4 -15.75 -11.33 -10.79
CA ILE A 4 -14.77 -11.97 -9.90
C ILE A 4 -13.92 -10.88 -9.24
N THR A 5 -13.34 -9.96 -10.02
CA THR A 5 -12.54 -8.86 -9.46
C THR A 5 -13.37 -7.99 -8.51
N LYS A 6 -14.64 -7.72 -8.85
CA LYS A 6 -15.55 -6.97 -7.96
C LYS A 6 -15.78 -7.68 -6.62
N SER A 7 -15.92 -9.01 -6.64
CA SER A 7 -16.07 -9.79 -5.42
C SER A 7 -14.81 -9.70 -4.55
N HIS A 8 -13.62 -9.85 -5.14
CA HIS A 8 -12.36 -9.72 -4.41
C HIS A 8 -12.16 -8.31 -3.83
N LEU A 9 -12.46 -7.28 -4.61
CA LEU A 9 -12.38 -5.89 -4.14
C LEU A 9 -13.30 -5.66 -2.94
N LYS A 10 -14.54 -6.14 -3.02
CA LYS A 10 -15.49 -6.03 -1.91
C LYS A 10 -14.97 -6.72 -0.64
N SER A 11 -14.52 -7.96 -0.76
CA SER A 11 -13.94 -8.70 0.37
C SER A 11 -12.69 -8.02 0.94
N PHE A 12 -11.87 -7.39 0.10
CA PHE A 12 -10.70 -6.62 0.53
C PHE A 12 -11.10 -5.37 1.34
N ILE A 13 -12.05 -4.58 0.84
CA ILE A 13 -12.54 -3.37 1.52
C ILE A 13 -13.13 -3.70 2.88
N GLU A 14 -13.91 -4.78 2.98
CA GLU A 14 -14.43 -5.30 4.24
C GLU A 14 -13.30 -5.75 5.18
N LYS A 15 -12.30 -6.50 4.67
CA LYS A 15 -11.18 -7.04 5.45
C LYS A 15 -10.29 -5.94 6.05
N ILE A 16 -9.95 -4.92 5.26
CA ILE A 16 -9.10 -3.80 5.70
C ILE A 16 -9.88 -2.79 6.57
N GLY A 17 -11.21 -2.83 6.53
CA GLY A 17 -12.06 -1.92 7.29
C GLY A 17 -12.21 -0.54 6.64
N PHE A 18 -12.09 -0.47 5.31
CA PHE A 18 -12.40 0.73 4.56
C PHE A 18 -13.92 0.99 4.56
N SER A 19 -14.32 2.26 4.52
CA SER A 19 -15.74 2.60 4.36
C SER A 19 -16.19 2.30 2.93
N GLU A 20 -17.34 1.64 2.76
CA GLU A 20 -17.95 1.43 1.43
C GLU A 20 -18.25 2.74 0.67
N LYS A 21 -18.16 3.91 1.34
CA LYS A 21 -18.37 5.22 0.73
C LYS A 21 -17.20 5.70 -0.16
N ILE A 22 -16.06 5.00 -0.14
CA ILE A 22 -14.92 5.31 -1.01
C ILE A 22 -15.29 4.98 -2.45
N LYS A 23 -14.83 5.78 -3.42
CA LYS A 23 -15.10 5.52 -4.85
C LYS A 23 -14.46 4.19 -5.28
N GLU A 24 -15.12 3.44 -6.15
CA GLU A 24 -14.62 2.15 -6.66
C GLU A 24 -13.20 2.24 -7.25
N THR A 25 -12.87 3.36 -7.92
CA THR A 25 -11.51 3.63 -8.42
C THR A 25 -10.48 3.69 -7.29
N ASP A 26 -10.75 4.52 -6.28
CA ASP A 26 -9.85 4.68 -5.13
C ASP A 26 -9.74 3.36 -4.34
N GLN A 27 -10.84 2.59 -4.23
CA GLN A 27 -10.83 1.25 -3.64
C GLN A 27 -9.90 0.30 -4.39
N PHE A 28 -9.95 0.35 -5.73
CA PHE A 28 -9.14 -0.50 -6.60
C PHE A 28 -7.65 -0.15 -6.50
N GLU A 29 -7.31 1.13 -6.43
CA GLU A 29 -5.92 1.59 -6.21
C GLU A 29 -5.33 1.02 -4.90
N TYR A 30 -6.09 1.06 -3.80
CA TYR A 30 -5.67 0.45 -2.53
C TYR A 30 -5.52 -1.07 -2.64
N PHE A 31 -6.43 -1.73 -3.36
CA PHE A 31 -6.39 -3.18 -3.56
C PHE A 31 -5.12 -3.59 -4.32
N VAL A 32 -4.81 -2.93 -5.43
CA VAL A 32 -3.60 -3.22 -6.24
C VAL A 32 -2.34 -2.97 -5.42
N THR A 33 -2.26 -1.83 -4.74
CA THR A 33 -1.13 -1.46 -3.87
C THR A 33 -0.90 -2.53 -2.80
N TYR A 34 -1.97 -2.95 -2.11
CA TYR A 34 -1.89 -4.01 -1.10
C TYR A 34 -1.46 -5.35 -1.70
N SER A 35 -2.04 -5.75 -2.83
CA SER A 35 -1.76 -7.05 -3.45
C SER A 35 -0.29 -7.19 -3.86
N ILE A 36 0.34 -6.11 -4.32
CA ILE A 36 1.75 -6.14 -4.70
C ILE A 36 2.64 -6.07 -3.44
N LEU A 37 2.42 -5.10 -2.57
CA LEU A 37 3.31 -4.90 -1.41
C LEU A 37 3.23 -6.03 -0.38
N SER A 38 2.06 -6.64 -0.18
CA SER A 38 1.94 -7.78 0.73
C SER A 38 2.76 -9.00 0.27
N HIS A 39 3.02 -9.12 -1.03
CA HIS A 39 3.88 -10.14 -1.59
C HIS A 39 5.37 -9.81 -1.38
N GLU A 40 5.76 -8.56 -1.64
CA GLU A 40 7.16 -8.15 -1.59
C GLU A 40 7.70 -8.02 -0.17
N VAL A 41 6.89 -7.50 0.77
CA VAL A 41 7.40 -7.06 2.07
C VAL A 41 7.00 -7.99 3.23
N ASN A 42 6.36 -9.13 2.91
CA ASN A 42 5.89 -10.16 3.84
C ASN A 42 5.31 -9.61 5.16
N SER A 43 4.60 -8.47 5.05
CA SER A 43 4.10 -7.69 6.18
C SER A 43 2.61 -7.43 6.02
N ILE A 44 1.91 -7.33 7.14
CA ILE A 44 0.48 -7.03 7.17
C ILE A 44 0.31 -5.53 7.08
N ILE A 45 -0.09 -5.06 5.90
CA ILE A 45 -0.36 -3.64 5.66
C ILE A 45 -1.78 -3.30 6.13
N SER A 46 -1.87 -2.32 7.02
CA SER A 46 -3.09 -1.78 7.57
C SER A 46 -3.70 -0.69 6.68
N LYS A 47 -4.93 -0.29 7.02
CA LYS A 47 -5.65 0.77 6.33
C LYS A 47 -4.87 2.10 6.32
N ASN A 48 -4.39 2.54 7.48
CA ASN A 48 -3.72 3.84 7.62
C ASN A 48 -2.41 3.87 6.81
N GLU A 49 -1.72 2.74 6.75
CA GLU A 49 -0.49 2.58 5.96
C GLU A 49 -0.78 2.71 4.45
N LEU A 50 -1.84 2.08 3.95
CA LEU A 50 -2.27 2.25 2.55
C LEU A 50 -2.68 3.69 2.23
N GLU A 51 -3.38 4.36 3.15
CA GLU A 51 -3.75 5.77 3.00
C GLU A 51 -2.51 6.68 2.97
N ASN A 52 -1.47 6.39 3.77
CA ASN A 52 -0.21 7.13 3.76
C ASN A 52 0.63 6.91 2.49
N MET A 53 0.52 5.74 1.87
CA MET A 53 1.22 5.42 0.62
C MET A 53 0.55 6.03 -0.62
N SER A 54 -0.74 6.39 -0.54
CA SER A 54 -1.45 7.02 -1.65
C SER A 54 -0.91 8.43 -1.92
N THR A 55 -0.65 8.74 -3.19
CA THR A 55 -0.22 10.09 -3.57
C THR A 55 -1.39 11.05 -3.80
N GLY A 56 -2.62 10.53 -3.73
CA GLY A 56 -3.84 11.25 -4.07
C GLY A 56 -4.02 11.40 -5.58
N LYS A 57 -4.92 12.31 -5.98
CA LYS A 57 -5.40 12.38 -7.37
C LYS A 57 -4.49 13.20 -8.27
N SER A 58 -4.42 12.81 -9.54
CA SER A 58 -3.83 13.59 -10.64
C SER A 58 -2.30 13.75 -10.60
N LYS A 59 -1.59 12.81 -9.96
CA LYS A 59 -0.12 12.81 -9.86
C LYS A 59 0.58 11.89 -10.87
N GLY A 60 -0.19 11.10 -11.64
CA GLY A 60 0.33 10.11 -12.60
C GLY A 60 0.91 8.85 -11.95
N ILE A 61 0.87 8.78 -10.61
CA ILE A 61 1.31 7.67 -9.76
C ILE A 61 0.26 7.60 -8.66
N ASP A 62 -0.33 6.44 -8.40
CA ASP A 62 -1.41 6.26 -7.44
C ASP A 62 -0.87 6.05 -6.02
N ALA A 63 0.25 5.33 -5.89
CA ALA A 63 0.91 5.10 -4.62
C ALA A 63 2.44 5.01 -4.74
N ILE A 64 3.13 5.35 -3.66
CA ILE A 64 4.59 5.19 -3.50
C ILE A 64 4.85 4.49 -2.17
N ALA A 65 5.71 3.47 -2.19
CA ALA A 65 6.14 2.78 -0.98
C ALA A 65 7.68 2.68 -0.93
N PHE A 66 8.22 2.92 0.26
CA PHE A 66 9.64 2.74 0.54
C PHE A 66 9.82 1.48 1.38
N CYS A 67 10.70 0.59 0.92
CA CYS A 67 11.09 -0.60 1.65
C CYS A 67 12.58 -0.50 1.98
N ILE A 68 12.92 -0.63 3.25
CA ILE A 68 14.29 -0.64 3.74
C ILE A 68 14.53 -1.96 4.46
N ASN A 69 15.52 -2.73 4.01
CA ASN A 69 15.86 -4.05 4.58
C ASN A 69 14.62 -4.94 4.77
N ASP A 70 13.83 -5.11 3.70
CA ASP A 70 12.60 -5.91 3.65
C ASP A 70 11.46 -5.45 4.59
N LYS A 71 11.50 -4.18 5.04
CA LYS A 71 10.42 -3.56 5.83
C LYS A 71 9.90 -2.29 5.18
N ILE A 72 8.58 -2.12 5.16
CA ILE A 72 7.97 -0.86 4.71
C ILE A 72 8.22 0.22 5.76
N VAL A 73 8.68 1.38 5.30
CA VAL A 73 8.90 2.57 6.11
C VAL A 73 7.84 3.61 5.78
N PHE A 74 7.16 4.11 6.81
CA PHE A 74 6.05 5.06 6.68
C PHE A 74 6.40 6.45 7.17
N ASN A 75 7.35 6.54 8.11
CA ASN A 75 7.79 7.79 8.70
C ASN A 75 9.32 7.80 8.82
N SER A 76 9.90 8.97 9.10
CA SER A 76 11.35 9.10 9.25
C SER A 76 11.89 8.45 10.53
N GLU A 77 11.04 8.24 11.54
CA GLU A 77 11.43 7.63 12.82
C GLU A 77 11.71 6.13 12.64
N ASP A 78 11.01 5.46 11.71
CA ASP A 78 11.28 4.06 11.34
C ASP A 78 12.69 3.88 10.75
N ILE A 79 13.33 4.96 10.29
CA ILE A 79 14.71 4.90 9.75
C ILE A 79 15.73 4.73 10.88
N ASP A 80 15.43 5.27 12.06
CA ASP A 80 16.32 5.19 13.22
C ASP A 80 16.53 3.73 13.67
N ASP A 81 15.56 2.84 13.38
CA ASP A 81 15.66 1.40 13.64
C ASP A 81 16.77 0.70 12.83
N PHE A 82 17.28 1.35 11.78
CA PHE A 82 18.35 0.83 10.93
C PHE A 82 19.72 1.46 11.20
N ASP A 83 19.86 2.23 12.29
CA ASP A 83 21.15 2.84 12.63
C ASP A 83 22.27 1.79 12.78
N GLY A 84 23.43 2.11 12.20
CA GLY A 84 24.59 1.20 12.15
C GLY A 84 24.45 0.00 11.21
N GLN A 85 23.36 -0.13 10.46
CA GLN A 85 23.16 -1.20 9.47
C GLN A 85 23.45 -0.71 8.04
N THR A 86 23.77 -1.64 7.14
CA THR A 86 23.75 -1.32 5.70
C THR A 86 22.30 -1.25 5.24
N LEU A 87 21.96 -0.19 4.52
CA LEU A 87 20.61 0.01 4.00
C LEU A 87 20.51 -0.57 2.58
N ASN A 88 19.66 -1.58 2.41
CA ASN A 88 19.12 -1.95 1.11
C ASN A 88 17.75 -1.26 0.97
N VAL A 89 17.56 -0.50 -0.11
CA VAL A 89 16.38 0.35 -0.30
C VAL A 89 15.73 0.03 -1.63
N ASP A 90 14.48 -0.42 -1.56
CA ASP A 90 13.60 -0.60 -2.71
C ASP A 90 12.50 0.45 -2.69
N VAL A 91 12.21 1.02 -3.87
CA VAL A 91 11.15 2.02 -4.03
C VAL A 91 10.15 1.51 -5.05
N TYR A 92 8.89 1.42 -4.63
CA TYR A 92 7.79 0.94 -5.45
C TYR A 92 6.92 2.11 -5.92
N PHE A 93 6.63 2.15 -7.22
CA PHE A 93 5.73 3.11 -7.83
C PHE A 93 4.54 2.36 -8.44
N PHE A 94 3.32 2.77 -8.09
CA PHE A 94 2.08 2.19 -8.57
C PHE A 94 1.34 3.20 -9.45
N GLN A 95 0.83 2.78 -10.62
CA GLN A 95 0.10 3.60 -11.60
C GLN A 95 -1.02 2.77 -12.24
#